data_AF-A0A929KF49-F1
#
_entry.id   AF-A0A929KF49-F1
#
_cell.length_a   1.000
_cell.length_b   1.000
_cell.length_c   1.000
_cell.angle_alpha   90.00
_cell.angle_beta   90.00
_cell.angle_gamma   90.00
#
_symmetry.space_group_name_H-M   'P 1'
#
loop_
_entity.id
_entity.type
_entity.pdbx_description
1 polymer ?
#
loop_
_entity_poly.entity_id
_entity_poly.type
_entity_poly.pdbx_seq_one_letter_code
_entity_poly.pdbx_strand_id
1 'polypeptide(L)'
;MTVAKGYLQDENTLKEVLYLKPYYKCNIPMNNVVMTSFLITVLVYFSSCQSGVKTVQKSDSVTVSNPGETVLAKPALSAPTADAIEGHYISSALEDGGAAPGCQITLDIVKRQAQYFYTLISDTTYKGKVSISKSEDGKESYVTFEGIEWAEYEGDISNDSEEEREQKPVMKLPVGIDGQLQDKEIIIQNYGNSMNYYVKLAGCGDKYIRLVKK
;
A
#
# COMPACT_ATOMS: atom_id res chain seq x y z
N MET A 1 -40.32 0.97 15.23
CA MET A 1 -39.08 0.50 15.89
C MET A 1 -39.10 -1.01 15.90
N THR A 2 -38.13 -1.64 15.27
CA THR A 2 -38.05 -3.11 15.23
C THR A 2 -36.91 -3.53 16.15
N VAL A 3 -37.23 -4.22 17.25
CA VAL A 3 -36.26 -4.69 18.24
C VAL A 3 -35.94 -6.15 17.93
N ALA A 4 -34.65 -6.47 17.73
CA ALA A 4 -34.19 -7.85 17.59
C ALA A 4 -33.46 -8.25 18.87
N LYS A 5 -33.81 -9.40 19.44
CA LYS A 5 -33.15 -9.98 20.61
C LYS A 5 -32.13 -11.02 20.16
N GLY A 6 -30.93 -10.96 20.74
CA GLY A 6 -29.87 -11.95 20.55
C GLY A 6 -29.23 -12.30 21.90
N TYR A 7 -28.71 -13.51 22.01
CA TYR A 7 -28.00 -14.00 23.19
C TYR A 7 -26.56 -14.34 22.80
N LEU A 8 -25.59 -13.88 23.58
CA LEU A 8 -24.20 -14.31 23.49
C LEU A 8 -23.93 -15.32 24.60
N GLN A 9 -23.26 -16.41 24.24
CA GLN A 9 -22.94 -17.49 25.16
C GLN A 9 -21.44 -17.43 25.47
N ASP A 10 -21.13 -17.00 26.67
CA ASP A 10 -19.82 -17.11 27.33
C ASP A 10 -19.99 -18.11 28.49
N GLU A 11 -18.96 -18.91 28.74
CA GLU A 11 -18.96 -20.01 29.70
C GLU A 11 -19.48 -19.55 31.07
N ASN A 12 -20.72 -19.97 31.36
CA ASN A 12 -21.46 -19.80 32.61
C ASN A 12 -22.21 -18.48 32.92
N THR A 13 -22.47 -17.58 31.95
CA THR A 13 -23.51 -16.55 32.20
C THR A 13 -24.26 -16.07 30.95
N LEU A 14 -25.59 -16.20 30.94
CA LEU A 14 -26.46 -15.59 29.91
C LEU A 14 -26.69 -14.10 30.24
N LYS A 15 -26.18 -13.20 29.40
CA LYS A 15 -26.48 -11.77 29.46
C LYS A 15 -27.34 -11.37 28.25
N GLU A 16 -28.47 -10.73 28.51
CA GLU A 16 -29.36 -10.20 27.47
C GLU A 16 -28.75 -8.89 26.94
N VAL A 17 -28.41 -8.84 25.65
CA VAL A 17 -27.81 -7.65 25.02
C VAL A 17 -28.79 -7.05 24.02
N LEU A 18 -29.20 -5.81 24.27
CA LEU A 18 -30.08 -5.04 23.40
C LEU A 18 -29.26 -4.25 22.38
N TYR A 19 -29.33 -4.65 21.11
CA TYR A 19 -28.69 -3.92 20.02
C TYR A 19 -29.67 -2.93 19.38
N LEU A 20 -29.33 -1.65 19.41
CA LEU A 20 -30.03 -0.61 18.66
C LEU A 20 -29.41 -0.51 17.26
N LYS A 21 -30.17 -0.85 16.22
CA LYS A 21 -29.73 -0.63 14.84
C LYS A 21 -29.77 0.87 14.51
N PRO A 22 -28.67 1.47 14.02
CA PRO A 22 -28.70 2.84 13.51
C PRO A 22 -29.50 2.89 12.19
N TYR A 23 -30.41 3.87 12.11
CA TYR A 23 -31.26 4.10 10.93
C TYR A 23 -30.75 5.35 10.20
N TYR A 24 -30.11 5.16 9.06
CA TYR A 24 -29.63 6.27 8.22
C TYR A 24 -30.69 6.60 7.17
N LYS A 25 -31.30 7.80 7.25
CA LYS A 25 -32.08 8.38 6.15
C LYS A 25 -31.12 9.16 5.24
N CYS A 26 -30.84 8.64 4.05
CA CYS A 26 -30.19 9.43 3.00
C CYS A 26 -31.23 10.34 2.35
N ASN A 27 -31.09 11.64 2.58
CA ASN A 27 -31.81 12.68 1.82
C ASN A 27 -30.84 13.18 0.74
N ILE A 28 -31.10 12.86 -0.52
CA ILE A 28 -30.31 13.34 -1.66
C ILE A 28 -31.08 14.51 -2.28
N PRO A 29 -30.59 15.76 -2.19
CA PRO A 29 -31.12 16.83 -3.02
C PRO A 29 -30.57 16.70 -4.44
N MET A 30 -31.45 16.47 -5.42
CA MET A 30 -31.14 16.67 -6.83
C MET A 30 -31.02 18.17 -7.10
N ASN A 31 -29.80 18.64 -7.37
CA ASN A 31 -29.58 19.93 -8.01
C ASN A 31 -29.03 19.72 -9.42
N ASN A 32 -29.83 20.18 -10.39
CA ASN A 32 -29.45 20.37 -11.78
C ASN A 32 -28.32 21.41 -11.86
N VAL A 33 -27.19 21.07 -12.48
CA VAL A 33 -26.20 22.06 -12.89
C VAL A 33 -25.92 21.93 -14.37
N VAL A 34 -26.06 23.09 -14.98
CA VAL A 34 -26.14 23.40 -16.39
C VAL A 34 -24.79 23.23 -17.08
N MET A 35 -24.88 22.62 -18.26
CA MET A 35 -23.88 22.49 -19.31
C MET A 35 -23.55 23.88 -19.89
N THR A 36 -22.33 24.37 -19.68
CA THR A 36 -21.76 25.45 -20.53
C THR A 36 -20.32 25.14 -20.90
N SER A 37 -20.18 24.83 -22.19
CA SER A 37 -18.98 24.73 -22.99
C SER A 37 -18.17 26.03 -22.95
N PHE A 38 -16.88 25.96 -22.59
CA PHE A 38 -15.92 27.00 -22.98
C PHE A 38 -14.61 26.35 -23.44
N LEU A 39 -14.38 26.57 -24.73
CA LEU A 39 -13.25 26.20 -25.54
C LEU A 39 -12.24 27.36 -25.43
N ILE A 40 -11.13 27.20 -24.70
CA ILE A 40 -10.00 28.13 -24.77
C ILE A 40 -8.70 27.33 -24.84
N THR A 41 -8.24 27.18 -26.08
CA THR A 41 -6.91 26.74 -26.48
C THR A 41 -5.92 27.85 -26.16
N VAL A 42 -5.01 27.65 -25.22
CA VAL A 42 -3.81 28.50 -25.05
C VAL A 42 -2.59 27.60 -25.03
N LEU A 43 -1.99 27.50 -26.22
CA LEU A 43 -0.63 27.01 -26.47
C LEU A 43 0.35 28.04 -25.89
N VAL A 44 1.11 27.66 -24.86
CA VAL A 44 2.33 28.37 -24.49
C VAL A 44 3.49 27.38 -24.54
N TYR A 45 4.27 27.53 -25.60
CA TYR A 45 5.61 26.98 -25.75
C TYR A 45 6.52 27.60 -24.68
N PHE A 46 7.13 26.77 -23.83
CA PHE A 46 8.37 27.16 -23.16
C PHE A 46 9.51 26.25 -23.60
N SER A 47 10.49 26.93 -24.19
CA SER A 47 11.74 26.44 -24.74
C SER A 47 12.63 25.76 -23.69
N SER A 48 13.38 24.79 -24.21
CA SER A 48 14.57 24.13 -23.69
C SER A 48 15.52 24.98 -22.83
N CYS A 49 16.04 24.35 -21.76
CA CYS A 49 17.41 24.58 -21.29
C CYS A 49 18.10 23.22 -21.12
N GLN A 50 18.98 22.89 -22.08
CA GLN A 50 20.06 21.92 -21.88
C GLN A 50 21.17 22.60 -21.09
N SER A 51 21.70 21.91 -20.07
CA SER A 51 23.02 22.20 -19.52
C SER A 51 23.72 20.89 -19.28
N GLY A 52 24.67 20.59 -20.16
CA GLY A 52 25.58 19.46 -20.01
C GLY A 52 26.63 19.79 -18.95
N VAL A 53 26.85 18.84 -18.05
CA VAL A 53 28.04 18.81 -17.19
C VAL A 53 28.82 17.56 -17.56
N LYS A 54 30.01 17.78 -18.15
CA LYS A 54 31.07 16.79 -18.24
C LYS A 54 31.82 16.81 -16.91
N THR A 55 32.03 15.66 -16.30
CA THR A 55 33.13 15.45 -15.35
C THR A 55 33.86 14.15 -15.66
N VAL A 56 35.15 14.23 -15.41
CA VAL A 56 36.24 13.46 -15.96
C VAL A 56 36.60 12.30 -15.03
N GLN A 57 36.81 11.15 -15.68
CA GLN A 57 37.72 10.03 -15.42
C GLN A 57 38.36 9.73 -14.04
N LYS A 58 38.27 8.43 -13.74
CA LYS A 58 39.34 7.47 -13.39
C LYS A 58 39.62 7.21 -11.90
N SER A 59 39.38 5.96 -11.52
CA SER A 59 40.18 5.25 -10.53
C SER A 59 40.31 3.79 -10.95
N ASP A 60 41.56 3.39 -11.22
CA ASP A 60 41.97 2.01 -11.45
C ASP A 60 42.02 1.28 -10.10
N SER A 61 41.46 0.08 -9.99
CA SER A 61 41.90 -0.89 -8.98
C SER A 61 41.53 -2.33 -9.34
N VAL A 62 42.55 -3.00 -9.88
CA VAL A 62 42.97 -4.39 -9.61
C VAL A 62 41.92 -5.50 -9.70
N THR A 63 41.96 -6.20 -10.84
CA THR A 63 41.43 -7.55 -11.04
C THR A 63 42.37 -8.58 -10.37
N VAL A 64 41.87 -9.27 -9.34
CA VAL A 64 42.43 -10.56 -8.89
C VAL A 64 41.45 -11.65 -9.32
N SER A 65 41.82 -12.40 -10.36
CA SER A 65 41.12 -13.58 -10.82
C SER A 65 41.56 -14.79 -10.00
N ASN A 66 40.63 -15.41 -9.26
CA ASN A 66 40.77 -16.79 -8.81
C ASN A 66 39.86 -17.69 -9.66
N PRO A 67 40.36 -18.82 -10.19
CA PRO A 67 39.58 -19.75 -10.99
C PRO A 67 38.92 -20.81 -10.10
N GLY A 68 37.65 -21.11 -10.38
CA GLY A 68 37.03 -22.38 -10.00
C GLY A 68 35.94 -22.29 -8.95
N GLU A 69 34.73 -21.93 -9.37
CA GLU A 69 33.52 -22.45 -8.74
C GLU A 69 32.40 -22.55 -9.77
N THR A 70 32.06 -23.79 -10.13
CA THR A 70 30.91 -24.10 -10.99
C THR A 70 29.64 -23.92 -10.16
N VAL A 71 29.13 -22.69 -10.11
CA VAL A 71 27.82 -22.41 -9.50
C VAL A 71 26.74 -22.77 -10.52
N LEU A 72 25.92 -23.78 -10.19
CA LEU A 72 24.70 -24.07 -10.92
C LEU A 72 23.87 -22.79 -11.06
N ALA A 73 23.65 -22.35 -12.29
CA ALA A 73 22.80 -21.22 -12.60
C ALA A 73 21.38 -21.49 -12.08
N LYS A 74 21.00 -20.80 -11.01
CA LYS A 74 19.60 -20.61 -10.62
C LYS A 74 18.87 -20.04 -11.84
N PRO A 75 17.74 -20.62 -12.27
CA PRO A 75 17.01 -20.10 -13.43
C PRO A 75 16.70 -18.62 -13.22
N ALA A 76 17.07 -17.79 -14.20
CA ALA A 76 16.75 -16.38 -14.20
C ALA A 76 15.22 -16.26 -14.20
N LEU A 77 14.67 -15.89 -13.04
CA LEU A 77 13.26 -15.59 -12.86
C LEU A 77 12.96 -14.38 -13.74
N SER A 78 12.25 -14.61 -14.85
CA SER A 78 11.88 -13.57 -15.79
C SER A 78 11.03 -12.53 -15.07
N ALA A 79 11.46 -11.27 -15.11
CA ALA A 79 10.72 -10.17 -14.49
C ALA A 79 9.26 -10.19 -14.99
N PRO A 80 8.27 -10.11 -14.09
CA PRO A 80 6.86 -10.08 -14.49
C PRO A 80 6.64 -8.91 -15.46
N THR A 81 6.07 -9.21 -16.62
CA THR A 81 5.57 -8.18 -17.53
C THR A 81 4.49 -7.39 -16.81
N ALA A 82 4.46 -6.07 -17.01
CA ALA A 82 3.44 -5.16 -16.46
C ALA A 82 1.99 -5.44 -16.95
N ASP A 83 1.80 -6.58 -17.61
CA ASP A 83 0.56 -7.11 -18.18
C ASP A 83 0.05 -8.25 -17.26
N ALA A 84 -0.96 -8.10 -16.41
CA ALA A 84 -1.68 -6.93 -15.95
C ALA A 84 -1.90 -7.17 -14.45
N ILE A 85 -1.57 -6.17 -13.62
CA ILE A 85 -1.77 -6.21 -12.16
C ILE A 85 -3.23 -6.34 -11.74
N GLU A 86 -4.16 -6.29 -12.70
CA GLU A 86 -5.58 -6.50 -12.48
C GLU A 86 -5.85 -7.87 -11.87
N GLY A 87 -6.75 -7.95 -10.91
CA GLY A 87 -7.11 -9.21 -10.28
C GLY A 87 -7.60 -9.04 -8.86
N HIS A 88 -8.03 -10.16 -8.31
CA HIS A 88 -8.41 -10.29 -6.91
C HIS A 88 -7.25 -10.91 -6.14
N TYR A 89 -6.81 -10.23 -5.09
CA TYR A 89 -5.71 -10.64 -4.23
C TYR A 89 -6.24 -10.87 -2.82
N ILE A 90 -5.68 -11.88 -2.16
CA ILE A 90 -6.04 -12.24 -0.79
C ILE A 90 -4.76 -12.33 0.04
N SER A 91 -4.81 -11.87 1.28
CA SER A 91 -3.69 -12.04 2.21
C SER A 91 -3.34 -13.52 2.39
N SER A 92 -2.05 -13.81 2.40
CA SER A 92 -1.50 -15.13 2.63
C SER A 92 -0.40 -15.03 3.67
N ALA A 93 -0.22 -16.10 4.46
CA ALA A 93 0.95 -16.27 5.29
C ALA A 93 2.24 -16.14 4.45
N LEU A 94 3.26 -15.52 5.05
CA LEU A 94 4.65 -15.72 4.68
C LEU A 94 5.09 -16.95 5.50
N GLU A 95 5.59 -18.00 4.85
CA GLU A 95 5.92 -19.24 5.58
C GLU A 95 6.97 -19.00 6.69
N ASP A 96 6.92 -19.84 7.74
CA ASP A 96 7.53 -19.77 9.10
C ASP A 96 6.67 -19.15 10.21
N GLY A 97 5.50 -18.61 9.88
CA GLY A 97 4.45 -18.27 10.85
C GLY A 97 3.22 -17.87 10.06
N GLY A 98 2.11 -18.61 10.22
CA GLY A 98 0.86 -18.28 9.54
C GLY A 98 0.54 -16.78 9.65
N ALA A 99 -0.16 -16.20 8.65
CA ALA A 99 -0.67 -14.83 8.76
C ALA A 99 -1.25 -14.67 10.16
N ALA A 100 -0.79 -13.65 10.91
CA ALA A 100 -1.20 -13.53 12.30
C ALA A 100 -2.74 -13.58 12.33
N PRO A 101 -3.34 -14.38 13.23
CA PRO A 101 -4.80 -14.47 13.33
C PRO A 101 -5.35 -13.05 13.50
N GLY A 102 -5.92 -12.49 12.44
CA GLY A 102 -6.34 -11.09 12.40
C GLY A 102 -6.08 -10.35 11.07
N CYS A 103 -5.07 -10.72 10.28
CA CYS A 103 -4.75 -9.98 9.04
C CYS A 103 -5.44 -10.56 7.79
N GLN A 104 -6.77 -10.45 7.73
CA GLN A 104 -7.55 -10.79 6.52
C GLN A 104 -7.72 -9.54 5.66
N ILE A 105 -7.01 -9.51 4.52
CA ILE A 105 -7.05 -8.40 3.58
C ILE A 105 -7.42 -8.94 2.21
N THR A 106 -8.37 -8.28 1.56
CA THR A 106 -8.65 -8.50 0.13
C THR A 106 -8.37 -7.24 -0.64
N LEU A 107 -7.81 -7.39 -1.83
CA LEU A 107 -7.49 -6.29 -2.72
C LEU A 107 -7.98 -6.63 -4.12
N ASP A 108 -8.87 -5.80 -4.66
CA ASP A 108 -9.25 -5.84 -6.06
C ASP A 108 -8.54 -4.73 -6.82
N ILE A 109 -7.86 -5.07 -7.90
CA ILE A 109 -7.30 -4.10 -8.85
C ILE A 109 -8.03 -4.27 -10.18
N VAL A 110 -8.55 -3.17 -10.71
CA VAL A 110 -9.26 -3.14 -12.00
C VAL A 110 -8.68 -2.06 -12.89
N LYS A 111 -8.56 -2.33 -14.19
CA LYS A 111 -8.24 -1.31 -15.18
C LYS A 111 -9.51 -0.70 -15.73
N ARG A 112 -9.55 0.63 -15.80
CA ARG A 112 -10.58 1.38 -16.51
C ARG A 112 -9.88 2.30 -17.49
N GLN A 113 -10.13 2.09 -18.77
CA GLN A 113 -9.40 2.75 -19.86
C GLN A 113 -7.88 2.50 -19.73
N ALA A 114 -7.09 3.55 -19.51
CA ALA A 114 -5.63 3.48 -19.38
C ALA A 114 -5.14 3.60 -17.92
N GLN A 115 -6.03 3.52 -16.93
CA GLN A 115 -5.69 3.73 -15.52
C GLN A 115 -6.11 2.53 -14.66
N TYR A 116 -5.34 2.27 -13.61
CA TYR A 116 -5.65 1.24 -12.61
C TYR A 116 -6.29 1.85 -11.37
N PHE A 117 -7.27 1.15 -10.83
CA PHE A 117 -8.00 1.51 -9.62
C PHE A 117 -8.02 0.33 -8.68
N TYR A 118 -8.04 0.59 -7.38
CA TYR A 118 -8.12 -0.46 -6.38
C TYR A 118 -9.33 -0.32 -5.46
N THR A 119 -9.74 -1.43 -4.86
CA THR A 119 -10.54 -1.52 -3.65
C THR A 119 -9.84 -2.46 -2.70
N LEU A 120 -9.34 -1.96 -1.57
CA LEU A 120 -8.69 -2.73 -0.52
C LEU A 120 -9.62 -2.80 0.69
N ILE A 121 -9.84 -4.00 1.21
CA ILE A 121 -10.69 -4.24 2.37
C ILE A 121 -9.84 -4.91 3.44
N SER A 122 -9.72 -4.24 4.58
CA SER A 122 -9.25 -4.77 5.87
C SER A 122 -10.34 -4.51 6.91
N ASP A 123 -10.01 -4.00 8.08
CA ASP A 123 -10.95 -3.40 9.04
C ASP A 123 -11.71 -2.19 8.45
N THR A 124 -11.14 -1.55 7.43
CA THR A 124 -11.75 -0.44 6.68
C THR A 124 -11.62 -0.68 5.18
N THR A 125 -12.49 -0.04 4.40
CA THR A 125 -12.43 -0.07 2.94
C THR A 125 -11.73 1.16 2.38
N TYR A 126 -10.66 0.94 1.62
CA TYR A 126 -9.91 1.97 0.91
C TYR A 126 -10.13 1.85 -0.59
N LYS A 127 -10.18 2.98 -1.28
CA LYS A 127 -10.37 3.05 -2.74
C LYS A 127 -9.53 4.18 -3.31
N GLY A 128 -8.92 3.94 -4.46
CA GLY A 128 -8.09 4.95 -5.09
C GLY A 128 -7.51 4.47 -6.42
N LYS A 129 -6.51 5.22 -6.89
CA LYS A 129 -5.73 4.89 -8.08
C LYS A 129 -4.54 4.02 -7.70
N VAL A 130 -4.11 3.20 -8.66
CA VAL A 130 -2.84 2.47 -8.58
C VAL A 130 -1.88 3.04 -9.60
N SER A 131 -0.70 3.44 -9.14
CA SER A 131 0.42 3.84 -9.97
C SER A 131 1.48 2.72 -9.95
N ILE A 132 2.12 2.45 -11.08
CA ILE A 132 3.14 1.41 -11.22
C ILE A 132 4.45 2.10 -11.60
N SER A 133 5.53 1.75 -10.91
CA SER A 133 6.89 2.19 -11.22
C SER A 133 7.84 1.00 -11.29
N LYS A 134 9.03 1.22 -11.83
CA LYS A 134 10.12 0.24 -11.86
C LYS A 134 11.37 0.83 -11.23
N SER A 135 12.21 -0.03 -10.65
CA SER A 135 13.57 0.35 -10.23
C SER A 135 14.38 0.88 -11.41
N GLU A 136 15.46 1.60 -11.12
CA GLU A 136 16.37 2.13 -12.14
C GLU A 136 16.97 1.04 -13.05
N ASP A 137 17.22 -0.14 -12.49
CA ASP A 137 17.73 -1.30 -13.24
C ASP A 137 16.64 -2.13 -13.92
N GLY A 138 15.37 -1.74 -13.76
CA GLY A 138 14.19 -2.38 -14.34
C GLY A 138 13.88 -3.78 -13.79
N LYS A 139 14.60 -4.25 -12.77
CA LYS A 139 14.43 -5.61 -12.22
C LYS A 139 13.27 -5.71 -11.24
N GLU A 140 12.93 -4.62 -10.56
CA GLU A 140 11.88 -4.58 -9.55
C GLU A 140 10.74 -3.69 -10.03
N SER A 141 9.51 -4.12 -9.74
CA SER A 141 8.31 -3.34 -9.99
C SER A 141 7.65 -2.98 -8.67
N TYR A 142 7.13 -1.77 -8.58
CA TYR A 142 6.48 -1.24 -7.40
C TYR A 142 5.08 -0.75 -7.76
N VAL A 143 4.15 -0.93 -6.84
CA VAL A 143 2.79 -0.41 -6.91
C VAL A 143 2.57 0.60 -5.79
N THR A 144 1.99 1.74 -6.14
CA THR A 144 1.59 2.77 -5.17
C THR A 144 0.07 2.84 -5.14
N PHE A 145 -0.52 2.62 -3.97
CA PHE A 145 -1.95 2.76 -3.72
C PHE A 145 -2.23 4.16 -3.19
N GLU A 146 -2.73 5.04 -4.05
CA GLU A 146 -2.97 6.44 -3.71
C GLU A 146 -4.17 6.58 -2.76
N GLY A 147 -4.11 7.56 -1.84
CA GLY A 147 -5.24 7.96 -0.99
C GLY A 147 -5.43 7.14 0.28
N ILE A 148 -4.49 6.25 0.64
CA ILE A 148 -4.49 5.57 1.94
C ILE A 148 -3.72 6.41 2.94
N GLU A 149 -4.42 7.05 3.88
CA GLU A 149 -3.79 7.68 5.04
C GLU A 149 -3.28 6.58 5.99
N TRP A 150 -2.02 6.70 6.42
CA TRP A 150 -1.42 5.72 7.33
C TRP A 150 -2.18 5.71 8.66
N ALA A 151 -2.24 4.57 9.33
CA ALA A 151 -2.89 4.47 10.64
C ALA A 151 -2.11 5.23 11.72
N GLU A 152 -0.79 5.10 11.72
CA GLU A 152 0.10 5.70 12.73
C GLU A 152 1.44 6.12 12.11
N TYR A 153 2.01 7.22 12.59
CA TYR A 153 3.32 7.70 12.18
C TYR A 153 3.96 8.56 13.29
N GLU A 154 5.08 8.08 13.84
CA GLU A 154 5.87 8.82 14.85
C GLU A 154 7.25 9.26 14.32
N GLY A 155 7.60 8.85 13.09
CA GLY A 155 8.87 9.24 12.47
C GLY A 155 10.07 8.59 13.16
N ASP A 156 11.21 9.29 13.16
CA ASP A 156 12.43 8.85 13.85
C ASP A 156 12.22 8.92 15.37
N ILE A 157 12.28 7.77 16.02
CA ILE A 157 12.11 7.59 17.47
C ILE A 157 13.37 7.09 18.16
N SER A 158 14.50 7.10 17.46
CA SER A 158 15.75 6.47 17.90
C SER A 158 16.33 7.05 19.18
N ASN A 159 16.08 8.33 19.42
CA ASN A 159 16.62 9.06 20.58
C ASN A 159 15.52 9.48 21.57
N ASP A 160 14.27 9.05 21.37
CA ASP A 160 13.18 9.45 22.25
C ASP A 160 13.01 8.48 23.41
N SER A 161 12.92 9.04 24.62
CA SER A 161 12.32 8.37 25.77
C SER A 161 10.81 8.19 25.61
N GLU A 162 10.20 7.29 26.38
CA GLU A 162 8.74 7.06 26.35
C GLU A 162 7.96 8.35 26.68
N GLU A 163 8.40 9.10 27.69
CA GLU A 163 7.78 10.38 28.10
C GLU A 163 7.86 11.44 26.99
N GLU A 164 8.95 11.47 26.22
CA GLU A 164 9.12 12.40 25.09
C GLU A 164 8.19 12.06 23.92
N ARG A 165 7.90 10.78 23.70
CA ARG A 165 6.96 10.34 22.63
C ARG A 165 5.55 10.80 22.89
N GLU A 166 5.08 10.69 24.14
CA GLU A 166 3.73 11.13 24.52
C GLU A 166 3.55 12.66 24.40
N GLN A 167 4.64 13.41 24.46
CA GLN A 167 4.64 14.87 24.34
C GLN A 167 4.86 15.37 22.90
N LYS A 168 5.13 14.48 21.94
CA LYS A 168 5.36 14.89 20.56
C LYS A 168 4.09 15.47 19.93
N PRO A 169 4.23 16.54 19.13
CA PRO A 169 3.10 17.08 18.39
C PRO A 169 2.59 16.03 17.40
N VAL A 170 1.26 15.91 17.31
CA VAL A 170 0.60 15.03 16.34
C VAL A 170 1.05 15.42 14.93
N MET A 171 1.79 14.51 14.28
CA MET A 171 2.26 14.72 12.91
C MET A 171 1.15 14.44 11.90
N LYS A 172 1.25 15.09 10.74
CA LYS A 172 0.35 14.78 9.63
C LYS A 172 0.70 13.40 9.09
N LEU A 173 -0.31 12.54 8.99
CA LEU A 173 -0.15 11.18 8.50
C LEU A 173 0.18 11.20 7.00
N PRO A 174 1.18 10.43 6.55
CA PRO A 174 1.45 10.26 5.13
C PRO A 174 0.25 9.67 4.39
N VAL A 175 0.16 9.97 3.09
CA VAL A 175 -0.89 9.48 2.20
C VAL A 175 -0.29 8.69 1.06
N GLY A 176 -0.80 7.48 0.87
CA GLY A 176 -0.32 6.52 -0.10
C GLY A 176 0.53 5.43 0.56
N ILE A 177 0.36 4.20 0.11
CA ILE A 177 1.18 3.07 0.56
C ILE A 177 1.77 2.37 -0.65
N ASP A 178 3.06 2.02 -0.54
CA ASP A 178 3.77 1.30 -1.58
C ASP A 178 3.85 -0.20 -1.27
N GLY A 179 3.84 -1.00 -2.32
CA GLY A 179 4.09 -2.44 -2.29
C GLY A 179 5.05 -2.86 -3.40
N GLN A 180 5.86 -3.87 -3.12
CA GLN A 180 6.67 -4.54 -4.13
C GLN A 180 5.78 -5.51 -4.91
N LEU A 181 5.83 -5.41 -6.24
CA LEU A 181 5.10 -6.28 -7.14
C LEU A 181 6.06 -7.33 -7.72
N GLN A 182 5.76 -8.60 -7.46
CA GLN A 182 6.52 -9.72 -7.99
C GLN A 182 5.55 -10.83 -8.41
N ASP A 183 5.60 -11.22 -9.68
CA ASP A 183 4.74 -12.25 -10.28
C ASP A 183 3.24 -12.03 -10.01
N LYS A 184 2.66 -12.83 -9.12
CA LYS A 184 1.25 -12.79 -8.72
C LYS A 184 1.08 -12.23 -7.31
N GLU A 185 2.08 -11.52 -6.81
CA GLU A 185 2.16 -11.14 -5.42
C GLU A 185 2.45 -9.65 -5.26
N ILE A 186 1.84 -9.07 -4.23
CA ILE A 186 2.11 -7.71 -3.77
C ILE A 186 2.51 -7.81 -2.30
N ILE A 187 3.70 -7.32 -1.99
CA ILE A 187 4.23 -7.31 -0.62
C ILE A 187 4.26 -5.87 -0.12
N ILE A 188 3.51 -5.58 0.94
CA ILE A 188 3.43 -4.27 1.58
C ILE A 188 4.11 -4.36 2.94
N GLN A 189 5.09 -3.49 3.20
CA GLN A 189 5.61 -3.32 4.55
C GLN A 189 4.62 -2.47 5.37
N ASN A 190 3.98 -3.07 6.37
CA ASN A 190 2.97 -2.42 7.20
C ASN A 190 3.59 -1.65 8.38
N TYR A 191 4.61 -2.24 9.01
CA TYR A 191 5.26 -1.67 10.19
C TYR A 191 6.68 -1.18 9.90
N GLY A 192 7.05 -0.12 10.61
CA GLY A 192 8.40 0.42 10.64
C GLY A 192 9.42 -0.49 11.33
N ASN A 193 10.59 0.07 11.60
CA ASN A 193 11.67 -0.60 12.33
C ASN A 193 11.88 0.06 13.69
N SER A 194 12.80 -0.44 14.51
CA SER A 194 13.05 0.10 15.86
C SER A 194 13.49 1.57 15.89
N MET A 195 13.87 2.13 14.74
CA MET A 195 14.29 3.52 14.61
C MET A 195 13.18 4.41 14.04
N ASN A 196 12.21 3.84 13.33
CA ASN A 196 11.11 4.58 12.72
C ASN A 196 9.81 3.85 12.95
N TYR A 197 8.90 4.45 13.71
CA TYR A 197 7.60 3.84 13.99
C TYR A 197 6.51 4.36 13.05
N TYR A 198 5.81 3.40 12.44
CA TYR A 198 4.63 3.64 11.61
C TYR A 198 3.78 2.38 11.48
N VAL A 199 2.49 2.59 11.20
CA VAL A 199 1.53 1.55 10.83
C VAL A 199 0.76 2.04 9.61
N LYS A 200 0.82 1.32 8.48
CA LYS A 200 0.15 1.76 7.25
C LYS A 200 -1.34 1.36 7.20
N LEU A 201 -1.63 0.12 7.55
CA LEU A 201 -2.96 -0.48 7.58
C LEU A 201 -3.24 -0.98 8.99
N ALA A 202 -4.20 -0.33 9.66
CA ALA A 202 -4.71 -0.79 10.95
C ALA A 202 -5.35 -2.18 10.83
N GLY A 203 -5.39 -2.92 11.94
CA GLY A 203 -6.01 -4.25 12.01
C GLY A 203 -5.13 -5.41 11.55
N CYS A 204 -3.96 -5.12 10.97
CA CYS A 204 -3.00 -6.14 10.58
C CYS A 204 -1.72 -6.01 11.40
N GLY A 205 -1.46 -6.98 12.28
CA GLY A 205 -0.26 -7.03 13.14
C GLY A 205 1.04 -7.46 12.43
N ASP A 206 0.96 -7.88 11.16
CA ASP A 206 2.11 -8.41 10.43
C ASP A 206 3.01 -7.29 9.89
N LYS A 207 4.33 -7.40 10.10
CA LYS A 207 5.32 -6.48 9.54
C LYS A 207 5.22 -6.37 8.02
N TYR A 208 4.98 -7.49 7.36
CA TYR A 208 4.82 -7.59 5.91
C TYR A 208 3.48 -8.23 5.59
N ILE A 209 2.69 -7.56 4.77
CA ILE A 209 1.43 -8.05 4.23
C ILE A 209 1.72 -8.62 2.85
N ARG A 210 1.55 -9.93 2.70
CA ARG A 210 1.66 -10.60 1.39
C ARG A 210 0.28 -10.84 0.82
N LEU A 211 0.00 -10.23 -0.33
CA LEU A 211 -1.24 -10.37 -1.08
C LEU A 211 -0.97 -11.23 -2.31
N VAL A 212 -1.67 -12.35 -2.45
CA VAL A 212 -1.50 -13.29 -3.56
C VAL A 212 -2.73 -13.25 -4.46
N LYS A 213 -2.51 -13.05 -5.76
CA LYS A 213 -3.55 -13.06 -6.80
C LYS A 213 -4.15 -14.46 -6.92
N LYS A 214 -5.48 -14.53 -6.90
CA LYS A 214 -6.26 -15.76 -7.11
C LYS A 214 -6.62 -15.97 -8.58
#